data_AF-A0A1I7CGS8-F1
#
_entry.id   AF-A0A1I7CGS8-F1
#
_cell.length_a   1.000
_cell.length_b   1.000
_cell.length_c   1.000
_cell.angle_alpha   90.00
_cell.angle_beta   90.00
_cell.angle_gamma   90.00
#
_symmetry.space_group_name_H-M   'P 1'
#
loop_
_entity.id
_entity.type
_entity.pdbx_description
1 polymer ?
#
loop_
_entity_poly.entity_id
_entity_poly.type
_entity_poly.pdbx_seq_one_letter_code
_entity_poly.pdbx_strand_id
1 'polypeptide(L)'
;MITDPAGRLLCCGQTRSGSIHDSTQVRQAGLIELLALIPGVTLLADAGYQGLSTRTAGAVITPRPARRKNQIPVFSAVAAAHEAERRAHASKRIRVEHGISHLKNWRALSRHLGRREHVDTLLPAVAGLVSSQERAPRPAQPRRQPRAPLAGSAR
;
A
#
# COMPACT_ATOMS: atom_id res chain seq x y z
N MET A 1 -2.31 4.11 4.87
CA MET A 1 -1.69 4.78 3.71
C MET A 1 -2.38 4.33 2.44
N ILE A 2 -2.40 5.14 1.39
CA ILE A 2 -2.93 4.77 0.07
C ILE A 2 -1.84 5.07 -0.96
N THR A 3 -1.60 4.13 -1.86
CA THR A 3 -0.63 4.27 -2.96
C THR A 3 -1.32 4.09 -4.30
N ASP A 4 -0.73 4.65 -5.35
CA ASP A 4 -1.15 4.36 -6.72
C ASP A 4 -0.59 3.01 -7.23
N PRO A 5 -0.95 2.55 -8.44
CA PRO A 5 -0.45 1.29 -8.98
C PRO A 5 1.07 1.22 -9.20
N ALA A 6 1.75 2.36 -9.29
CA ALA A 6 3.21 2.43 -9.38
C ALA A 6 3.89 2.41 -8.00
N GLY A 7 3.12 2.37 -6.92
CA GLY A 7 3.61 2.35 -5.53
C GLY A 7 3.92 3.74 -4.97
N ARG A 8 3.59 4.82 -5.69
CA ARG A 8 3.77 6.18 -5.18
C ARG A 8 2.73 6.47 -4.11
N LEU A 9 3.14 7.16 -3.06
CA LEU A 9 2.25 7.51 -1.95
C LEU A 9 1.27 8.59 -2.39
N LEU A 10 -0.02 8.33 -2.18
CA LEU A 10 -1.07 9.32 -2.41
C LEU A 10 -1.39 10.07 -1.13
N CYS A 11 -1.60 9.35 -0.03
CA CYS A 11 -1.87 9.92 1.28
C CYS A 11 -1.59 8.93 2.42
N CYS A 12 -1.46 9.46 3.65
CA CYS A 12 -1.46 8.68 4.87
C CYS A 12 -2.58 9.17 5.79
N GLY A 13 -3.33 8.23 6.37
CA GLY A 13 -4.38 8.54 7.34
C GLY A 13 -3.80 8.86 8.71
N GLN A 14 -4.66 9.34 9.61
CA GLN A 14 -4.26 9.63 10.99
C GLN A 14 -3.81 8.38 11.73
N THR A 15 -2.79 8.50 12.58
CA THR A 15 -2.40 7.42 13.48
C THR A 15 -3.40 7.29 14.64
N ARG A 16 -3.50 6.08 15.19
CA ARG A 16 -4.32 5.78 16.36
C ARG A 16 -3.52 4.92 17.33
N SER A 17 -4.05 4.77 18.54
CA SER A 17 -3.53 3.80 19.51
C SER A 17 -3.43 2.42 18.88
N GLY A 18 -2.35 1.70 19.18
CA GLY A 18 -2.11 0.33 18.67
C GLY A 18 -3.12 -0.71 19.16
N SER A 19 -3.98 -0.36 20.13
CA SER A 19 -5.09 -1.22 20.57
C SER A 19 -6.30 -1.22 19.62
N ILE A 20 -6.37 -0.27 18.68
CA ILE A 20 -7.47 -0.20 17.72
C ILE A 20 -7.15 -1.08 16.51
N HIS A 21 -8.05 -2.01 16.19
CA HIS A 21 -7.93 -2.83 14.99
C HIS A 21 -7.97 -1.96 13.73
N ASP A 22 -7.09 -2.26 12.76
CA ASP A 22 -6.94 -1.47 11.52
C ASP A 22 -8.27 -1.26 10.77
N SER A 23 -9.12 -2.30 10.71
CA SER A 23 -10.45 -2.19 10.07
C SER A 23 -11.39 -1.23 10.81
N THR A 24 -11.30 -1.14 12.14
CA THR A 24 -12.06 -0.19 12.94
C THR A 24 -11.53 1.23 12.72
N GLN A 25 -10.21 1.41 12.71
CA GLN A 25 -9.59 2.70 12.43
C GLN A 25 -10.03 3.25 11.05
N VAL A 26 -9.96 2.42 10.01
CA VAL A 26 -10.34 2.83 8.65
C VAL A 26 -11.81 3.23 8.56
N ARG A 27 -12.69 2.54 9.30
CA ARG A 27 -14.11 2.90 9.39
C ARG A 27 -14.30 4.23 10.10
N GLN A 28 -13.66 4.43 11.26
CA GLN A 28 -13.74 5.68 11.99
C GLN A 28 -13.14 6.86 11.22
N ALA A 29 -12.22 6.60 10.30
CA ALA A 29 -11.63 7.58 9.40
C ALA A 29 -12.54 7.94 8.20
N GLY A 30 -13.73 7.35 8.07
CA GLY A 30 -14.70 7.71 7.04
C GLY A 30 -14.40 7.13 5.64
N LEU A 31 -13.55 6.10 5.52
CA LEU A 31 -13.15 5.58 4.21
C LEU A 31 -14.34 4.98 3.44
N ILE A 32 -15.28 4.34 4.15
CA ILE A 32 -16.44 3.70 3.51
C ILE A 32 -17.33 4.75 2.86
N GLU A 33 -17.61 5.81 3.62
CA GLU A 33 -18.39 6.97 3.21
C GLU A 33 -17.71 7.69 2.04
N LEU A 34 -16.40 7.87 2.11
CA LEU A 34 -15.63 8.47 1.01
C LEU A 34 -15.70 7.64 -0.28
N LEU A 35 -15.55 6.32 -0.20
CA LEU A 35 -15.64 5.45 -1.37
C LEU A 35 -17.06 5.41 -1.97
N ALA A 36 -18.09 5.56 -1.14
CA ALA A 36 -19.47 5.68 -1.62
C ALA A 36 -19.69 6.97 -2.45
N LEU A 37 -18.97 8.04 -2.13
CA LEU A 37 -19.03 9.32 -2.85
C LEU A 37 -18.20 9.36 -4.14
N ILE A 38 -17.24 8.44 -4.30
CA ILE A 38 -16.31 8.43 -5.43
C ILE A 38 -16.43 7.09 -6.18
N PRO A 39 -17.48 6.91 -7.00
CA PRO A 39 -17.68 5.66 -7.73
C PRO A 39 -16.53 5.41 -8.72
N GLY A 40 -16.22 4.12 -8.94
CA GLY A 40 -15.16 3.69 -9.87
C GLY A 40 -13.76 3.60 -9.27
N VAL A 41 -13.56 4.02 -8.01
CA VAL A 41 -12.29 3.81 -7.31
C VAL A 41 -12.27 2.43 -6.66
N THR A 42 -11.24 1.64 -6.97
CA THR A 42 -11.00 0.33 -6.35
C THR A 42 -9.71 0.37 -5.54
N LEU A 43 -9.76 -0.09 -4.30
CA LEU A 43 -8.61 -0.24 -3.42
C LEU A 43 -8.24 -1.71 -3.24
N LEU A 44 -6.96 -2.03 -3.40
CA LEU A 44 -6.40 -3.31 -3.00
C LEU A 44 -5.84 -3.16 -1.58
N ALA A 45 -6.34 -3.96 -0.65
CA ALA A 45 -5.94 -3.91 0.76
C ALA A 45 -5.31 -5.23 1.21
N ASP A 46 -4.59 -5.19 2.33
CA ASP A 46 -4.03 -6.39 2.97
C ASP A 46 -5.10 -7.21 3.71
N ALA A 47 -4.75 -8.44 4.12
CA ALA A 47 -5.62 -9.33 4.89
C ALA A 47 -6.10 -8.74 6.22
N GLY A 48 -5.34 -7.83 6.85
CA GLY A 48 -5.78 -7.10 8.06
C GLY A 48 -7.08 -6.28 7.86
N TYR A 49 -7.46 -5.99 6.61
CA TYR A 49 -8.67 -5.25 6.26
C TYR A 49 -9.83 -6.12 5.81
N GLN A 50 -9.74 -7.45 6.00
CA GLN A 50 -10.83 -8.37 5.71
C GLN A 50 -12.17 -7.90 6.32
N GLY A 51 -13.24 -8.03 5.53
CA GLY A 51 -14.57 -7.54 5.89
C GLY A 51 -14.90 -6.12 5.40
N LEU A 52 -13.93 -5.34 4.91
CA LEU A 52 -14.24 -4.06 4.26
C LEU A 52 -14.93 -4.22 2.90
N SER A 53 -14.65 -5.30 2.18
CA SER A 53 -15.22 -5.54 0.85
C SER A 53 -16.76 -5.58 0.86
N THR A 54 -17.35 -6.28 1.83
CA THR A 54 -18.81 -6.38 1.97
C THR A 54 -19.45 -5.04 2.34
N ARG A 55 -18.70 -4.18 3.05
CA ARG A 55 -19.16 -2.86 3.50
C ARG A 55 -18.97 -1.75 2.48
N THR A 56 -18.19 -2.00 1.43
CA THR A 56 -17.86 -1.03 0.39
C THR A 56 -18.38 -1.44 -0.99
N ALA A 57 -19.38 -2.35 -1.02
CA ALA A 57 -19.93 -2.92 -2.25
C ALA A 57 -18.84 -3.44 -3.23
N GLY A 58 -17.76 -4.00 -2.69
CA GLY A 58 -16.63 -4.51 -3.47
C GLY A 58 -15.57 -3.48 -3.86
N ALA A 59 -15.72 -2.20 -3.53
CA ALA A 59 -14.72 -1.17 -3.84
C ALA A 59 -13.38 -1.41 -3.12
N VAL A 60 -13.40 -2.05 -1.95
CA VAL A 60 -12.19 -2.57 -1.30
C VAL A 60 -12.07 -4.06 -1.56
N ILE A 61 -11.02 -4.47 -2.26
CA ILE A 61 -10.69 -5.87 -2.51
C ILE A 61 -9.64 -6.30 -1.51
N THR A 62 -9.92 -7.38 -0.79
CA THR A 62 -9.02 -7.99 0.19
C THR A 62 -8.72 -9.43 -0.17
N PRO A 63 -7.59 -9.98 0.30
CA PRO A 63 -7.24 -11.36 0.03
C PRO A 63 -8.27 -12.29 0.66
N ARG A 64 -8.81 -13.20 -0.13
CA ARG A 64 -9.66 -14.29 0.37
C ARG A 64 -8.82 -15.22 1.25
N PRO A 65 -9.26 -15.50 2.49
CA PRO A 65 -8.50 -16.36 3.39
C PRO A 65 -8.37 -17.76 2.81
N ALA A 66 -7.23 -18.40 3.05
CA ALA A 66 -7.07 -19.81 2.73
C ALA A 66 -8.08 -20.65 3.54
N ARG A 67 -8.55 -21.76 2.96
CA ARG A 67 -9.43 -22.69 3.66
C ARG A 67 -8.67 -23.30 4.83
N ARG A 68 -9.29 -23.35 6.01
CA ARG A 68 -8.70 -24.01 7.17
C ARG A 68 -8.75 -25.54 6.96
N LYS A 69 -7.76 -26.26 7.51
CA LYS A 69 -7.65 -27.72 7.40
C LYS A 69 -8.89 -28.48 7.90
N ASN A 70 -9.64 -27.89 8.83
CA ASN A 70 -10.81 -28.52 9.47
C ASN A 70 -12.15 -27.99 8.93
N GLN A 71 -12.16 -27.35 7.75
CA GLN A 71 -13.42 -26.92 7.14
C GLN A 71 -14.16 -28.11 6.52
N ILE A 72 -15.49 -28.00 6.52
CA ILE A 72 -16.40 -28.96 5.89
C ILE A 72 -15.91 -29.21 4.45
N PRO A 73 -15.82 -30.47 4.00
CA PRO A 73 -15.49 -30.79 2.62
C PRO A 73 -16.47 -30.08 1.68
N VAL A 74 -15.95 -29.43 0.65
CA VAL A 74 -16.79 -28.79 -0.36
C VAL A 74 -16.40 -29.35 -1.72
N PHE A 75 -17.38 -29.37 -2.61
CA PHE A 75 -17.24 -29.90 -3.95
C PHE A 75 -15.96 -29.42 -4.65
N SER A 76 -15.29 -30.34 -5.34
CA SER A 76 -13.97 -30.11 -5.95
C SER A 76 -13.94 -28.89 -6.86
N ALA A 77 -14.98 -28.67 -7.66
CA ALA A 77 -15.06 -27.51 -8.53
C ALA A 77 -15.10 -26.17 -7.77
N VAL A 78 -15.79 -26.12 -6.62
CA VAL A 78 -15.84 -24.92 -5.77
C VAL A 78 -14.48 -24.65 -5.12
N ALA A 79 -13.79 -25.71 -4.68
CA ALA A 79 -12.43 -25.60 -4.16
C ALA A 79 -11.46 -25.09 -5.23
N ALA A 80 -11.53 -25.61 -6.46
CA ALA A 80 -10.70 -25.17 -7.58
C ALA A 80 -10.96 -23.71 -7.96
N ALA A 81 -12.24 -23.28 -8.02
CA ALA A 81 -12.60 -21.89 -8.29
C ALA A 81 -12.07 -20.93 -7.23
N HIS A 82 -12.18 -21.31 -5.94
CA HIS A 82 -11.62 -20.53 -4.83
C HIS A 82 -10.09 -20.39 -4.93
N GLU A 83 -9.38 -21.47 -5.26
CA GLU A 83 -7.93 -21.43 -5.47
C GLU A 83 -7.52 -20.57 -6.67
N ALA A 84 -8.25 -20.66 -7.78
CA ALA A 84 -8.02 -19.82 -8.96
C ALA A 84 -8.20 -18.32 -8.63
N GLU A 85 -9.26 -17.97 -7.90
CA GLU A 85 -9.51 -16.60 -7.43
C GLU A 85 -8.38 -16.11 -6.51
N ARG A 86 -7.96 -16.94 -5.52
CA ARG A 86 -6.83 -16.59 -4.64
C ARG A 86 -5.55 -16.36 -5.42
N ARG A 87 -5.26 -17.20 -6.42
CA ARG A 87 -4.05 -17.08 -7.24
C ARG A 87 -4.07 -15.81 -8.10
N ALA A 88 -5.20 -15.50 -8.72
CA ALA A 88 -5.40 -14.26 -9.48
C ALA A 88 -5.28 -13.01 -8.60
N HIS A 89 -5.70 -13.09 -7.34
CA HIS A 89 -5.54 -12.01 -6.38
C HIS A 89 -4.09 -11.87 -5.90
N ALA A 90 -3.38 -12.98 -5.64
CA ALA A 90 -2.01 -12.97 -5.14
C ALA A 90 -1.05 -12.20 -6.05
N SER A 91 -1.18 -12.31 -7.38
CA SER A 91 -0.35 -11.54 -8.32
C SER A 91 -0.54 -10.02 -8.20
N LYS A 92 -1.76 -9.58 -7.89
CA LYS A 92 -2.08 -8.15 -7.67
C LYS A 92 -1.56 -7.64 -6.33
N ARG A 93 -1.48 -8.50 -5.30
CA ARG A 93 -1.05 -8.15 -3.94
C ARG A 93 0.42 -7.75 -3.84
N ILE A 94 1.27 -8.18 -4.77
CA ILE A 94 2.68 -7.77 -4.80
C ILE A 94 2.82 -6.25 -4.71
N ARG A 95 1.90 -5.48 -5.33
CA ARG A 95 1.88 -4.01 -5.25
C ARG A 95 1.52 -3.48 -3.86
N VAL A 96 0.59 -4.14 -3.17
CA VAL A 96 0.20 -3.80 -1.79
C VAL A 96 1.37 -4.02 -0.86
N GLU A 97 2.05 -5.16 -1.00
CA GLU A 97 3.25 -5.51 -0.21
C GLU A 97 4.39 -4.53 -0.48
N HIS A 98 4.61 -4.14 -1.75
CA HIS A 98 5.58 -3.10 -2.09
C HIS A 98 5.25 -1.75 -1.46
N GLY A 99 3.98 -1.31 -1.49
CA GLY A 99 3.58 -0.05 -0.84
C GLY A 99 3.83 -0.07 0.68
N ILE A 100 3.48 -1.17 1.35
CA ILE A 100 3.74 -1.37 2.78
C ILE A 100 5.24 -1.38 3.07
N SER A 101 6.01 -2.14 2.28
CA SER A 101 7.47 -2.23 2.41
C SER A 101 8.12 -0.86 2.19
N HIS A 102 7.67 -0.09 1.20
CA HIS A 102 8.16 1.25 0.94
C HIS A 102 8.03 2.15 2.17
N LEU A 103 6.85 2.17 2.81
CA LEU A 103 6.67 2.93 4.05
C LEU A 103 7.55 2.41 5.19
N LYS A 104 7.65 1.09 5.37
CA LYS A 104 8.54 0.49 6.40
C LYS A 104 10.00 0.87 6.19
N ASN A 105 10.42 1.04 4.94
CA ASN A 105 11.77 1.42 4.54
C ASN A 105 12.05 2.92 4.64
N TRP A 106 11.06 3.77 4.97
CA TRP A 106 11.30 5.17 5.27
C TRP A 106 12.07 5.29 6.59
N ARG A 107 13.39 5.20 6.49
CA ARG A 107 14.36 5.26 7.60
C ARG A 107 14.19 6.49 8.49
N ALA A 108 13.57 7.56 7.99
CA ALA A 108 13.20 8.75 8.75
C ALA A 108 12.23 8.46 9.90
N LEU A 109 11.29 7.51 9.72
CA LEU A 109 10.35 7.09 10.76
C LEU A 109 10.95 6.01 11.67
N SER A 110 11.78 5.11 11.11
CA SER A 110 12.43 4.04 11.88
C SER A 110 13.41 4.56 12.94
N ARG A 111 13.91 5.80 12.77
CA ARG A 111 14.83 6.49 13.69
C ARG A 111 14.20 7.68 14.38
N HIS A 112 12.86 7.78 14.38
CA HIS A 112 12.20 8.86 15.08
C HIS A 112 12.42 8.71 16.59
N LEU A 113 13.45 9.40 17.10
CA LEU A 113 13.75 9.56 18.53
C LEU A 113 12.96 10.73 19.14
N GLY A 114 12.07 11.34 18.37
CA GLY A 114 11.21 12.42 18.83
C GLY A 114 10.07 11.91 19.72
N ARG A 115 9.36 12.87 20.30
CA ARG A 115 8.25 12.59 21.20
C ARG A 115 7.09 11.92 20.46
N ARG A 116 6.66 10.75 20.96
CA ARG A 116 5.61 9.93 20.34
C ARG A 116 4.27 10.67 20.24
N GLU A 117 4.02 11.67 21.08
CA GLU A 117 2.82 12.50 21.02
C GLU A 117 2.63 13.26 19.70
N HIS A 118 3.68 13.46 18.89
CA HIS A 118 3.58 14.17 17.61
C HIS A 118 3.52 13.26 16.38
N VAL A 119 3.58 11.94 16.56
CA VAL A 119 3.63 10.98 15.44
C VAL A 119 2.38 11.07 14.56
N ASP A 120 1.24 11.40 15.15
CA ASP A 120 -0.05 11.58 14.47
C ASP A 120 -0.07 12.77 13.50
N THR A 121 0.72 13.80 13.78
CA THR A 121 0.87 14.99 12.95
C THR A 121 2.04 14.83 11.98
N LEU A 122 3.16 14.29 12.47
CA LEU A 122 4.38 14.12 11.67
C LEU A 122 4.19 13.12 10.53
N LEU A 123 3.51 12.00 10.77
CA LEU A 123 3.37 10.95 9.76
C LEU A 123 2.55 11.43 8.54
N PRO A 124 1.37 12.06 8.68
CA PRO A 124 0.65 12.65 7.54
C PRO A 124 1.40 13.80 6.87
N ALA A 125 2.13 14.64 7.63
CA ALA A 125 2.91 15.74 7.07
C ALA A 125 4.05 15.24 6.16
N VAL A 126 4.84 14.27 6.65
CA VAL A 126 5.90 13.63 5.85
C VAL A 126 5.29 12.92 4.63
N ALA A 127 4.17 12.22 4.81
CA ALA A 127 3.46 11.58 3.72
C ALA A 127 3.01 12.59 2.63
N GLY A 128 2.48 13.75 3.04
CA GLY A 128 2.09 14.82 2.13
C GLY A 128 3.28 15.39 1.36
N LEU A 129 4.41 15.60 2.05
CA LEU A 129 5.64 16.08 1.42
C LEU A 129 6.19 15.08 0.39
N VAL A 130 6.26 13.79 0.75
CA VAL A 130 6.73 12.75 -0.18
C VAL A 130 5.78 12.60 -1.37
N SER A 131 4.46 12.60 -1.12
CA SER A 131 3.45 12.57 -2.19
C SER A 131 3.61 13.76 -3.16
N SER A 132 3.89 14.96 -2.65
CA SER A 132 4.17 16.15 -3.46
C SER A 132 5.45 15.98 -4.30
N GLN A 133 6.53 15.50 -3.69
CA GLN A 133 7.80 15.24 -4.38
C GLN A 133 7.68 14.17 -5.47
N GLU A 134 6.94 13.09 -5.22
CA GLU A 134 6.74 12.00 -6.18
C GLU A 134 5.85 12.39 -7.36
N ARG A 135 4.99 13.42 -7.20
CA ARG A 135 4.15 14.00 -8.25
C ARG A 135 4.82 15.14 -9.00
N ALA A 136 5.83 15.77 -8.43
CA ALA A 136 6.56 16.85 -9.09
C ALA A 136 7.24 16.30 -10.37
N PRO A 137 7.23 17.07 -11.48
CA PRO A 137 8.01 16.72 -12.67
C PRO A 137 9.46 16.52 -12.25
N ARG A 138 10.04 15.36 -12.55
CA ARG A 138 11.48 15.17 -12.31
C ARG A 138 12.22 16.22 -13.12
N PRO A 139 13.10 17.05 -12.52
CA PRO A 139 13.98 17.89 -13.31
C PRO A 139 14.74 16.98 -14.26
N ALA A 140 14.83 17.38 -15.54
CA ALA A 140 15.52 16.62 -16.57
C ALA A 140 16.89 16.21 -16.04
N GLN A 141 17.08 14.92 -15.81
CA GLN A 141 18.33 14.40 -15.30
C GLN A 141 19.39 14.76 -16.33
N PRO A 142 20.44 15.54 -16.01
CA PRO A 142 21.46 15.85 -16.99
C PRO A 142 22.02 14.52 -17.47
N ARG A 143 21.90 14.26 -18.78
CA ARG A 143 22.48 13.07 -19.42
C ARG A 143 23.90 12.96 -18.90
N ARG A 144 24.22 11.84 -18.22
CA ARG A 144 25.61 11.51 -17.91
C ARG A 144 26.38 11.60 -19.22
N GLN A 145 27.26 12.60 -19.33
CA GLN A 145 28.19 12.68 -20.45
C GLN A 145 29.03 11.39 -20.41
N PRO A 146 29.19 10.68 -21.54
CA PRO A 146 30.08 9.54 -21.59
C PRO A 146 31.49 10.02 -21.24
N ARG A 147 32.13 9.36 -20.28
CA ARG A 147 33.52 9.63 -19.92
C ARG A 147 34.37 9.48 -21.17
N ALA A 148 35.13 10.51 -21.52
CA ALA A 148 36.13 10.45 -22.58
C ALA A 148 37.13 9.32 -22.28
N PRO A 149 37.54 8.52 -23.28
CA PRO A 149 38.55 7.50 -23.08
C PRO A 149 39.88 8.16 -22.74
N LEU A 150 40.54 7.65 -21.71
CA LEU A 150 41.90 8.04 -21.34
C LEU A 150 42.82 7.66 -22.52
N ALA A 151 43.44 8.66 -23.13
CA ALA A 151 44.45 8.46 -24.16
C ALA A 151 45.62 7.66 -23.56
N GLY A 152 45.86 6.46 -24.09
CA GLY A 152 47.02 5.65 -23.75
C GLY A 152 48.31 6.38 -24.14
N SER A 153 49.20 6.53 -23.16
CA SER A 153 50.58 6.94 -23.40
C SER A 153 51.29 5.83 -24.17
N ALA A 154 51.77 6.15 -25.37
CA ALA A 154 52.74 5.34 -26.08
C ALA A 154 54.06 5.28 -25.29
N ARG A 155 54.63 4.08 -25.17
CA ARG A 155 56.06 3.81 -25.10
C ARG A 155 56.33 2.50 -25.81
#